data_AF-A0A2V2DIW2-F1
#
_entry.id   AF-A0A2V2DIW2-F1
#
_cell.length_a   1.000
_cell.length_b   1.000
_cell.length_c   1.000
_cell.angle_alpha   90.00
_cell.angle_beta   90.00
_cell.angle_gamma   90.00
#
_symmetry.space_group_name_H-M   'P 1'
#
loop_
_entity.id
_entity.type
_entity.pdbx_description
1 polymer ?
#
loop_
_entity_poly.entity_id
_entity_poly.type
_entity_poly.pdbx_seq_one_letter_code
_entity_poly.pdbx_strand_id
1 'polypeptide(L)'
;MAKNDKYMQYTRSRKKTQLDVNLQQLAVEYSKLLNKRYCYIFSGGIEIQFQFKMENFYHMLGFHKLTDVTVVKMVEAHKLKKEDFFKYVKDGKITMNSTDTSIVGDFEDKVLNIQNSNKKSELGEIKAHRFRFFSETQVLELLKNDPIIDFDKEECETYIEADKIFFKLIAEKSRNLNLFIGYDEALKRYFISTFFVESEKDKFLLKKDGSSQPLLKILSRKVIDTRNNTVIDFFIKWHNVREEFINEPFYRGQTRLKTWINNKHISSIQVVNEINTQRKLLAQYKEDVEQLRVKLNVLQLIVQLDIPEEKEEAQLKLMEYNIDADSTEELAVYKQYDIIQVKNDKLRIESKSAALENKLQKHEKYLPDIKELELQEVLRVYQIYLPEIKLDRERVTKILELHDVFDETLYPEEFRKIYNETQ
;
A
#
# COMPACT_ATOMS: atom_id res chain seq x y z
N MET A 1 32.97 0.15 38.80
CA MET A 1 32.17 1.35 39.14
C MET A 1 31.97 2.17 37.87
N ALA A 2 30.75 2.16 37.31
CA ALA A 2 30.21 3.13 36.33
C ALA A 2 28.81 2.64 35.89
N LYS A 3 27.84 2.70 36.81
CA LYS A 3 26.40 2.53 36.53
C LYS A 3 25.68 3.58 37.36
N ASN A 4 25.43 4.78 36.82
CA ASN A 4 24.32 5.64 37.27
C ASN A 4 24.11 6.98 36.54
N ASP A 5 24.86 7.36 35.51
CA ASP A 5 24.69 8.72 34.94
C ASP A 5 23.61 8.87 33.86
N LYS A 6 23.20 7.78 33.17
CA LYS A 6 22.16 7.88 32.11
C LYS A 6 20.74 8.08 32.66
N TYR A 7 20.41 7.54 33.84
CA TYR A 7 19.09 7.73 34.46
C TYR A 7 18.89 9.12 35.07
N MET A 8 19.98 9.81 35.45
CA MET A 8 19.93 11.14 36.07
C MET A 8 19.84 12.30 35.06
N GLN A 9 20.24 12.09 33.81
CA GLN A 9 20.05 13.12 32.77
C GLN A 9 18.60 13.21 32.26
N TYR A 10 17.83 12.12 32.29
CA TYR A 10 16.42 12.12 31.89
C TYR A 10 15.47 12.76 32.92
N THR A 11 15.83 12.76 34.20
CA THR A 11 14.98 13.33 35.26
C THR A 11 15.04 14.86 35.31
N ARG A 12 16.08 15.50 34.76
CA ARG A 12 16.26 16.96 34.81
C ARG A 12 15.48 17.76 33.75
N SER A 13 14.92 17.12 32.71
CA SER A 13 14.12 17.82 31.68
C SER A 13 12.62 17.94 31.99
N ARG A 14 12.14 17.36 33.11
CA ARG A 14 10.72 17.42 33.52
C ARG A 14 10.44 18.66 34.38
N LYS A 15 10.41 19.84 33.77
CA LYS A 15 9.63 20.97 34.32
C LYS A 15 8.64 21.45 33.26
N LYS A 16 7.36 21.33 33.63
CA LYS A 16 6.16 21.96 33.03
C LYS A 16 5.65 21.41 31.68
N THR A 17 5.03 20.25 31.77
CA THR A 17 3.62 20.09 31.34
C THR A 17 3.12 18.87 32.10
N GLN A 18 2.40 19.10 33.20
CA GLN A 18 1.67 18.03 33.86
C GLN A 18 0.66 17.57 32.81
N LEU A 19 0.86 16.38 32.23
CA LEU A 19 -0.06 15.83 31.24
C LEU A 19 -1.39 15.67 31.98
N ASP A 20 -2.34 16.55 31.70
CA ASP A 20 -3.68 16.45 32.23
C ASP A 20 -4.37 15.29 31.50
N VAL A 21 -4.56 14.19 32.22
CA VAL A 21 -5.05 12.94 31.64
C VAL A 21 -6.51 12.82 32.02
N ASN A 22 -7.37 12.89 31.02
CA ASN A 22 -8.76 12.56 31.16
C ASN A 22 -8.99 11.09 30.77
N LEU A 23 -9.16 10.21 31.77
CA LEU A 23 -9.42 8.78 31.54
C LEU A 23 -10.74 8.53 30.80
N GLN A 24 -11.76 9.37 31.06
CA GLN A 24 -13.04 9.27 30.40
C GLN A 24 -12.89 9.52 28.89
N GLN A 25 -12.10 10.54 28.51
CA GLN A 25 -11.80 10.80 27.10
C GLN A 25 -11.09 9.62 26.44
N LEU A 26 -10.12 9.00 27.13
CA LEU A 26 -9.43 7.80 26.61
C LEU A 26 -10.42 6.63 26.44
N ALA A 27 -11.37 6.44 27.35
CA ALA A 27 -12.40 5.42 27.23
C ALA A 27 -13.41 5.71 26.10
N VAL A 28 -13.75 6.98 25.88
CA VAL A 28 -14.59 7.41 24.74
C VAL A 28 -13.88 7.10 23.43
N GLU A 29 -12.61 7.48 23.28
CA GLU A 29 -11.79 7.13 22.11
C GLU A 29 -11.69 5.62 21.90
N TYR A 30 -11.44 4.85 22.97
CA TYR A 30 -11.40 3.39 22.90
C TYR A 30 -12.74 2.80 22.46
N SER A 31 -13.86 3.38 22.91
CA SER A 31 -15.19 2.88 22.56
C SER A 31 -15.50 2.95 21.07
N LYS A 32 -14.82 3.82 20.32
CA LYS A 32 -14.93 3.91 18.86
C LYS A 32 -14.26 2.73 18.16
N LEU A 33 -13.31 2.03 18.79
CA LEU A 33 -12.68 0.83 18.24
C LEU A 33 -13.52 -0.44 18.45
N LEU A 34 -14.49 -0.39 19.39
CA LEU A 34 -15.39 -1.50 19.67
C LEU A 34 -16.34 -1.77 18.51
N ASN A 35 -16.91 -2.99 18.52
CA ASN A 35 -17.86 -3.46 17.52
C ASN A 35 -17.32 -3.47 16.09
N LYS A 36 -16.00 -3.61 15.94
CA LYS A 36 -15.32 -3.73 14.65
C LYS A 36 -14.49 -4.99 14.62
N ARG A 37 -14.66 -5.80 13.58
CA ARG A 37 -13.79 -6.93 13.25
C ARG A 37 -12.87 -6.55 12.11
N TYR A 38 -11.57 -6.59 12.38
CA TYR A 38 -10.53 -6.31 11.41
C TYR A 38 -10.04 -7.65 10.85
N CYS A 39 -10.13 -7.82 9.53
CA CYS A 39 -9.71 -9.01 8.81
C CYS A 39 -8.60 -8.61 7.83
N TYR A 40 -7.42 -9.20 7.94
CA TYR A 40 -6.29 -8.93 7.05
C TYR A 40 -5.88 -10.18 6.30
N ILE A 41 -5.37 -9.96 5.10
CA ILE A 41 -4.63 -10.93 4.31
C ILE A 41 -3.22 -10.36 4.13
N PHE A 42 -2.20 -11.12 4.51
CA PHE A 42 -0.80 -10.77 4.36
C PHE A 42 -0.11 -11.59 3.27
N SER A 43 1.08 -11.14 2.88
CA SER A 43 2.01 -11.87 2.01
C SER A 43 2.17 -13.32 2.47
N GLY A 44 2.23 -14.25 1.52
CA GLY A 44 2.25 -15.69 1.81
C GLY A 44 0.87 -16.28 2.14
N GLY A 45 -0.21 -15.49 2.08
CA GLY A 45 -1.59 -15.96 2.31
C GLY A 45 -1.95 -16.09 3.79
N ILE A 46 -1.21 -15.43 4.69
CA ILE A 46 -1.51 -15.45 6.13
C ILE A 46 -2.74 -14.59 6.40
N GLU A 47 -3.76 -15.18 7.01
CA GLU A 47 -4.99 -14.49 7.39
C GLU A 47 -5.06 -14.26 8.90
N ILE A 48 -5.34 -13.02 9.32
CA ILE A 48 -5.62 -12.73 10.74
C ILE A 48 -6.94 -11.99 10.88
N GLN A 49 -7.69 -12.33 11.92
CA GLN A 49 -8.88 -11.59 12.31
C GLN A 49 -8.91 -11.32 13.81
N PHE A 50 -9.18 -10.09 14.21
CA PHE A 50 -9.27 -9.70 15.62
C PHE A 50 -10.29 -8.58 15.85
N GLN A 51 -10.64 -8.38 17.12
CA GLN A 51 -11.57 -7.35 17.59
C GLN A 51 -11.05 -6.70 18.88
N PHE A 52 -11.30 -5.41 19.03
CA PHE A 52 -11.17 -4.75 20.33
C PHE A 52 -12.38 -5.07 21.18
N LYS A 53 -12.14 -5.48 22.43
CA LYS A 53 -13.18 -5.78 23.41
C LYS A 53 -12.99 -4.96 24.68
N MET A 54 -14.06 -4.71 25.42
CA MET A 54 -14.03 -3.84 26.60
C MET A 54 -12.94 -4.23 27.60
N GLU A 55 -12.71 -5.53 27.80
CA GLU A 55 -11.69 -6.06 28.69
C GLU A 55 -10.25 -5.72 28.25
N ASN A 56 -9.99 -5.50 26.96
CA ASN A 56 -8.64 -5.17 26.49
C ASN A 56 -8.23 -3.75 26.92
N PHE A 57 -9.18 -2.83 27.15
CA PHE A 57 -8.89 -1.46 27.59
C PHE A 57 -7.94 -1.42 28.79
N TYR A 58 -8.19 -2.31 29.76
CA TYR A 58 -7.43 -2.42 30.99
C TYR A 58 -5.93 -2.69 30.74
N HIS A 59 -5.61 -3.66 29.88
CA HIS A 59 -4.23 -4.02 29.55
C HIS A 59 -3.59 -3.05 28.56
N MET A 60 -4.33 -2.61 27.54
CA MET A 60 -3.82 -1.67 26.54
C MET A 60 -3.33 -0.37 27.17
N LEU A 61 -4.05 0.13 28.17
CA LEU A 61 -3.70 1.34 28.88
C LEU A 61 -2.75 1.10 30.07
N GLY A 62 -2.37 -0.15 30.33
CA GLY A 62 -1.31 -0.49 31.28
C GLY A 62 -1.73 -0.46 32.76
N PHE A 63 -3.03 -0.45 33.06
CA PHE A 63 -3.52 -0.34 34.44
C PHE A 63 -3.07 -1.50 35.35
N HIS A 64 -2.89 -2.70 34.78
CA HIS A 64 -2.34 -3.89 35.48
C HIS A 64 -0.99 -3.66 36.17
N LYS A 65 -0.23 -2.63 35.78
CA LYS A 65 1.04 -2.30 36.44
C LYS A 65 0.85 -1.61 37.80
N LEU A 66 -0.29 -0.96 38.02
CA LEU A 66 -0.61 -0.15 39.20
C LEU A 66 -1.30 -0.99 40.29
N THR A 67 -0.69 -2.13 40.62
CA THR A 67 -1.25 -3.16 41.53
C THR A 67 -1.53 -2.68 42.96
N ASP A 68 -1.13 -1.47 43.32
CA ASP A 68 -1.38 -0.84 44.61
C ASP A 68 -2.70 -0.05 44.66
N VAL A 69 -3.20 0.41 43.51
CA VAL A 69 -4.45 1.18 43.36
C VAL A 69 -5.66 0.30 43.69
N THR A 70 -6.60 0.81 44.50
CA THR A 70 -7.72 0.01 45.03
C THR A 70 -8.56 -0.63 43.92
N VAL A 71 -9.01 0.14 42.91
CA VAL A 71 -9.79 -0.42 41.79
C VAL A 71 -9.01 -1.42 40.94
N VAL A 72 -7.68 -1.27 40.86
CA VAL A 72 -6.83 -2.22 40.16
C VAL A 72 -6.73 -3.52 40.95
N LYS A 73 -6.52 -3.45 42.26
CA LYS A 73 -6.54 -4.63 43.14
C LYS A 73 -7.86 -5.39 43.04
N MET A 74 -8.98 -4.69 42.95
CA MET A 74 -10.29 -5.33 42.76
C MET A 74 -10.36 -6.09 41.44
N VAL A 75 -9.80 -5.56 40.35
CA VAL A 75 -9.73 -6.25 39.06
C VAL A 75 -8.84 -7.49 39.14
N GLU A 76 -7.64 -7.35 39.72
CA GLU A 76 -6.67 -8.44 39.87
C GLU A 76 -7.16 -9.53 40.85
N ALA A 77 -7.97 -9.17 41.85
CA ALA A 77 -8.62 -10.10 42.77
C ALA A 77 -9.96 -10.65 42.25
N HIS A 78 -10.30 -10.39 40.98
CA HIS A 78 -11.55 -10.82 40.32
C HIS A 78 -12.85 -10.34 41.03
N LYS A 79 -12.77 -9.25 41.80
CA LYS A 79 -13.92 -8.59 42.44
C LYS A 79 -14.57 -7.55 41.52
N LEU A 80 -13.84 -7.03 40.56
CA LEU A 80 -14.33 -6.16 39.50
C LEU A 80 -13.94 -6.73 38.13
N LYS A 81 -14.90 -6.88 37.22
CA LYS A 81 -14.60 -7.33 35.85
C LYS A 81 -13.92 -6.22 35.06
N LYS A 82 -13.04 -6.57 34.12
CA LYS A 82 -12.30 -5.58 33.28
C LYS A 82 -13.26 -4.78 32.39
N GLU A 83 -14.34 -5.39 31.95
CA GLU A 83 -15.41 -4.76 31.18
C GLU A 83 -16.16 -3.71 32.01
N ASP A 84 -16.42 -4.00 33.28
CA ASP A 84 -17.09 -3.06 34.19
C ASP A 84 -16.15 -1.93 34.61
N PHE A 85 -14.86 -2.22 34.80
CA PHE A 85 -13.84 -1.16 34.95
C PHE A 85 -13.88 -0.18 33.78
N PHE A 86 -13.91 -0.68 32.54
CA PHE A 86 -14.04 0.18 31.35
C PHE A 86 -15.31 1.03 31.37
N LYS A 87 -16.48 0.44 31.68
CA LYS A 87 -17.75 1.19 31.78
C LYS A 87 -17.66 2.28 32.84
N TYR A 88 -17.15 1.97 34.03
CA TYR A 88 -17.02 2.95 35.11
C TYR A 88 -16.04 4.08 34.79
N VAL A 89 -14.95 3.82 34.07
CA VAL A 89 -14.09 4.89 33.55
C VAL A 89 -14.84 5.75 32.53
N LYS A 90 -15.57 5.13 31.60
CA LYS A 90 -16.36 5.84 30.58
C LYS A 90 -17.49 6.68 31.18
N ASP A 91 -18.08 6.22 32.27
CA ASP A 91 -19.15 6.92 33.00
C ASP A 91 -18.60 7.97 33.98
N GLY A 92 -17.27 8.13 34.07
CA GLY A 92 -16.62 9.10 34.97
C GLY A 92 -16.64 8.70 36.45
N LYS A 93 -17.04 7.47 36.77
CA LYS A 93 -17.04 6.94 38.14
C LYS A 93 -15.66 6.51 38.61
N ILE A 94 -14.75 6.21 37.68
CA ILE A 94 -13.32 6.01 37.94
C ILE A 94 -12.55 7.06 37.15
N THR A 95 -11.86 7.96 37.85
CA THR A 95 -11.01 9.00 37.27
C THR A 95 -9.57 8.88 37.75
N MET A 96 -8.69 9.77 37.30
CA MET A 96 -7.33 9.86 37.85
C MET A 96 -7.34 10.15 39.36
N ASN A 97 -8.28 10.98 39.83
CA ASN A 97 -8.25 11.60 41.16
C ASN A 97 -9.28 11.03 42.12
N SER A 98 -10.28 10.33 41.62
CA SER A 98 -11.43 9.83 42.40
C SER A 98 -11.92 8.50 41.86
N THR A 99 -12.52 7.73 42.75
CA THR A 99 -13.31 6.52 42.45
C THR A 99 -14.59 6.62 43.26
N ASP A 100 -15.73 6.38 42.63
CA ASP A 100 -17.03 6.28 43.31
C ASP A 100 -16.98 5.18 44.37
N THR A 101 -17.27 5.54 45.61
CA THR A 101 -17.18 4.63 46.77
C THR A 101 -18.18 3.48 46.67
N SER A 102 -19.29 3.64 45.92
CA SER A 102 -20.24 2.55 45.67
C SER A 102 -19.65 1.40 44.85
N ILE A 103 -18.60 1.65 44.06
CA ILE A 103 -17.87 0.61 43.31
C ILE A 103 -17.00 -0.20 44.26
N VAL A 104 -16.36 0.47 45.23
CA VAL A 104 -15.37 -0.14 46.13
C VAL A 104 -16.06 -0.94 47.24
N GLY A 105 -17.18 -0.45 47.76
CA GLY A 105 -17.86 -1.06 48.91
C GLY A 105 -16.91 -1.19 50.10
N ASP A 106 -16.96 -2.34 50.79
CA ASP A 106 -16.15 -2.64 51.97
C ASP A 106 -14.78 -3.27 51.63
N PHE A 107 -14.29 -3.12 50.39
CA PHE A 107 -13.07 -3.79 49.94
C PHE A 107 -11.80 -3.28 50.64
N GLU A 108 -11.67 -1.97 50.86
CA GLU A 108 -10.58 -1.36 51.62
C GLU A 108 -11.09 -0.13 52.40
N ASP A 109 -10.58 0.06 53.62
CA ASP A 109 -10.95 1.20 54.49
C ASP A 109 -10.61 2.57 53.88
N LYS A 110 -9.65 2.62 52.95
CA LYS A 110 -9.22 3.84 52.26
C LYS A 110 -8.98 3.58 50.78
N VAL A 111 -9.73 4.30 49.95
CA VAL A 111 -9.58 4.23 48.50
C VAL A 111 -8.30 4.94 48.04
N LEU A 112 -7.36 4.17 47.48
CA LEU A 112 -6.19 4.70 46.81
C LEU A 112 -6.47 4.92 45.32
N ASN A 113 -6.67 6.18 44.92
CA ASN A 113 -6.90 6.59 43.53
C ASN A 113 -5.64 6.46 42.66
N ILE A 114 -5.83 6.37 41.34
CA ILE A 114 -4.76 6.15 40.35
C ILE A 114 -3.63 7.19 40.46
N GLN A 115 -3.97 8.48 40.57
CA GLN A 115 -2.98 9.57 40.72
C GLN A 115 -2.14 9.44 42.00
N ASN A 116 -2.69 8.79 43.02
CA ASN A 116 -2.07 8.61 44.33
C ASN A 116 -1.26 7.32 44.45
N SER A 117 -1.20 6.49 43.41
CA SER A 117 -0.36 5.27 43.39
C SER A 117 1.06 5.53 43.90
N ASN A 118 1.54 4.65 44.76
CA ASN A 118 2.91 4.58 45.25
C ASN A 118 3.90 4.18 44.15
N LYS A 119 3.40 3.55 43.06
CA LYS A 119 4.15 3.22 41.84
C LYS A 119 4.28 4.41 40.88
N LYS A 120 4.90 5.49 41.37
CA LYS A 120 5.00 6.76 40.62
C LYS A 120 5.79 6.62 39.31
N SER A 121 6.78 5.74 39.26
CA SER A 121 7.58 5.50 38.05
C SER A 121 6.71 4.88 36.95
N GLU A 122 6.01 3.79 37.27
CA GLU A 122 5.12 3.07 36.36
C GLU A 122 3.97 3.95 35.88
N LEU A 123 3.36 4.73 36.79
CA LEU A 123 2.33 5.70 36.40
C LEU A 123 2.90 6.76 35.44
N GLY A 124 4.12 7.23 35.70
CA GLY A 124 4.83 8.17 34.83
C GLY A 124 5.08 7.60 33.44
N GLU A 125 5.47 6.32 33.35
CA GLU A 125 5.66 5.61 32.09
C GLU A 125 4.34 5.41 31.34
N ILE A 126 3.29 4.96 32.02
CA ILE A 126 1.96 4.80 31.42
C ILE A 126 1.48 6.12 30.80
N LYS A 127 1.58 7.22 31.55
CA LYS A 127 1.20 8.55 31.04
C LYS A 127 2.03 8.95 29.81
N ALA A 128 3.34 8.74 29.87
CA ALA A 128 4.26 9.18 28.83
C ALA A 128 4.22 8.33 27.56
N HIS A 129 4.01 7.02 27.66
CA HIS A 129 4.17 6.06 26.58
C HIS A 129 2.85 5.44 26.09
N ARG A 130 1.77 5.54 26.87
CA ARG A 130 0.45 5.01 26.50
C ARG A 130 -0.57 6.14 26.36
N PHE A 131 -0.92 6.81 27.45
CA PHE A 131 -2.03 7.77 27.46
C PHE A 131 -1.82 8.92 26.46
N ARG A 132 -0.61 9.48 26.42
CA ARG A 132 -0.26 10.58 25.50
C ARG A 132 -0.48 10.24 24.03
N PHE A 133 -0.41 8.97 23.65
CA PHE A 133 -0.46 8.52 22.26
C PHE A 133 -1.73 7.74 21.93
N PHE A 134 -2.61 7.54 22.91
CA PHE A 134 -3.79 6.73 22.73
C PHE A 134 -4.95 7.59 22.21
N SER A 135 -5.41 7.28 21.00
CA SER A 135 -6.66 7.76 20.41
C SER A 135 -7.13 6.76 19.36
N GLU A 136 -8.39 6.85 18.94
CA GLU A 136 -8.89 6.03 17.83
C GLU A 136 -8.02 6.25 16.58
N THR A 137 -7.77 7.51 16.22
CA THR A 137 -7.00 7.88 15.02
C THR A 137 -5.61 7.26 15.01
N GLN A 138 -4.89 7.31 16.13
CA GLN A 138 -3.53 6.74 16.22
C GLN A 138 -3.55 5.21 16.07
N VAL A 139 -4.54 4.54 16.67
CA VAL A 139 -4.69 3.08 16.53
C VAL A 139 -5.06 2.71 15.09
N LEU A 140 -6.01 3.42 14.47
CA LEU A 140 -6.40 3.16 13.08
C LEU A 140 -5.26 3.44 12.09
N GLU A 141 -4.40 4.41 12.37
CA GLU A 141 -3.21 4.68 11.58
C GLU A 141 -2.20 3.54 11.67
N LEU A 142 -1.90 3.03 12.88
CA LEU A 142 -1.08 1.82 13.04
C LEU A 142 -1.64 0.64 12.26
N LEU A 143 -2.96 0.46 12.30
CA LEU A 143 -3.65 -0.62 11.60
C LEU A 143 -3.63 -0.46 10.07
N LYS A 144 -3.22 0.69 9.53
CA LYS A 144 -3.00 0.91 8.09
C LYS A 144 -1.53 0.79 7.69
N ASN A 145 -0.62 0.86 8.66
CA ASN A 145 0.81 0.78 8.41
C ASN A 145 1.24 -0.58 7.89
N ASP A 146 2.28 -0.52 7.09
CA ASP A 146 2.81 -1.65 6.33
C ASP A 146 4.29 -1.38 6.03
N PRO A 147 5.16 -2.39 6.16
CA PRO A 147 4.86 -3.75 6.62
C PRO A 147 4.56 -3.83 8.13
N ILE A 148 4.15 -5.01 8.59
CA ILE A 148 4.05 -5.37 10.02
C ILE A 148 5.13 -6.39 10.38
N ILE A 149 5.36 -6.61 11.67
CA ILE A 149 6.32 -7.61 12.15
C ILE A 149 5.61 -8.95 12.34
N ASP A 150 6.15 -10.01 11.75
CA ASP A 150 5.86 -11.40 12.12
C ASP A 150 6.69 -11.72 13.36
N PHE A 151 6.08 -11.58 14.53
CA PHE A 151 6.85 -11.39 15.74
C PHE A 151 7.18 -12.72 16.40
N ASP A 152 8.46 -13.05 16.39
CA ASP A 152 8.99 -14.13 17.22
C ASP A 152 9.42 -13.56 18.58
N LYS A 153 8.61 -13.82 19.61
CA LYS A 153 8.88 -13.36 20.97
C LYS A 153 10.11 -14.02 21.58
N GLU A 154 10.48 -15.24 21.17
CA GLU A 154 11.62 -15.97 21.71
C GLU A 154 12.94 -15.31 21.29
N GLU A 155 12.92 -14.59 20.17
CA GLU A 155 14.03 -13.82 19.63
C GLU A 155 14.11 -12.39 20.18
N CYS A 156 13.30 -12.03 21.18
CA CYS A 156 13.33 -10.72 21.83
C CYS A 156 13.32 -10.81 23.36
N GLU A 157 13.94 -9.85 24.04
CA GLU A 157 13.86 -9.73 25.51
C GLU A 157 12.53 -9.08 25.92
N THR A 158 11.46 -9.88 25.99
CA THR A 158 10.10 -9.40 26.31
C THR A 158 9.26 -10.43 27.06
N TYR A 159 8.25 -9.95 27.78
CA TYR A 159 7.17 -10.75 28.39
C TYR A 159 5.83 -10.53 27.67
N ILE A 160 5.85 -9.88 26.52
CA ILE A 160 4.62 -9.58 25.77
C ILE A 160 4.23 -10.81 24.96
N GLU A 161 3.06 -11.35 25.29
CA GLU A 161 2.41 -12.41 24.54
C GLU A 161 1.78 -11.83 23.27
N ALA A 162 2.47 -12.03 22.14
CA ALA A 162 2.08 -11.54 20.82
C ALA A 162 2.75 -12.36 19.71
N ASP A 163 2.13 -12.34 18.53
CA ASP A 163 2.62 -12.99 17.30
C ASP A 163 2.76 -12.00 16.14
N LYS A 164 2.13 -10.82 16.27
CA LYS A 164 2.16 -9.77 15.24
C LYS A 164 2.29 -8.41 15.90
N ILE A 165 3.06 -7.52 15.29
CA ILE A 165 3.19 -6.14 15.74
C ILE A 165 2.91 -5.18 14.59
N PHE A 166 1.86 -4.39 14.73
CA PHE A 166 1.65 -3.20 13.93
C PHE A 166 2.45 -2.06 14.54
N PHE A 167 3.31 -1.41 13.76
CA PHE A 167 4.21 -0.39 14.27
C PHE A 167 4.23 0.87 13.41
N LYS A 168 4.58 2.01 14.03
CA LYS A 168 4.81 3.30 13.38
C LYS A 168 6.01 3.98 14.00
N LEU A 169 6.97 4.41 13.17
CA LEU A 169 8.03 5.30 13.64
C LEU A 169 7.48 6.70 13.91
N ILE A 170 7.62 7.16 15.15
CA ILE A 170 7.41 8.56 15.53
C ILE A 170 8.75 9.27 15.33
N ALA A 171 8.96 9.84 14.13
CA ALA A 171 10.25 10.39 13.69
C ALA A 171 10.86 11.39 14.68
N GLU A 172 10.06 12.35 15.17
CA GLU A 172 10.47 13.35 16.16
C GLU A 172 11.06 12.76 17.45
N LYS A 173 10.62 11.55 17.80
CA LYS A 173 11.01 10.85 19.03
C LYS A 173 11.96 9.69 18.78
N SER A 174 12.24 9.38 17.51
CA SER A 174 13.04 8.23 17.06
C SER A 174 12.64 6.92 17.75
N ARG A 175 11.32 6.72 17.91
CA ARG A 175 10.73 5.60 18.68
C ARG A 175 9.49 5.05 17.98
N ASN A 176 9.27 3.75 18.12
CA ASN A 176 8.13 3.08 17.49
C ASN A 176 6.93 3.06 18.44
N LEU A 177 5.78 3.49 17.92
CA LEU A 177 4.49 3.16 18.52
C LEU A 177 4.10 1.75 18.05
N ASN A 178 3.70 0.90 18.98
CA ASN A 178 3.43 -0.51 18.70
C ASN A 178 2.04 -0.91 19.21
N LEU A 179 1.33 -1.70 18.40
CA LEU A 179 0.14 -2.44 18.76
C LEU A 179 0.43 -3.94 18.56
N PHE A 180 0.30 -4.70 19.64
CA PHE A 180 0.62 -6.11 19.69
C PHE A 180 -0.65 -6.95 19.58
N ILE A 181 -0.62 -7.94 18.70
CA ILE A 181 -1.69 -8.90 18.48
C ILE A 181 -1.14 -10.28 18.81
N GLY A 182 -1.79 -10.98 19.74
CA GLY A 182 -1.47 -12.37 20.08
C GLY A 182 -2.47 -13.35 19.48
N TYR A 183 -2.12 -14.62 19.50
CA TYR A 183 -2.92 -15.75 19.07
C TYR A 183 -3.20 -16.66 20.26
N ASP A 184 -4.47 -16.92 20.50
CA ASP A 184 -4.89 -17.90 21.50
C ASP A 184 -5.03 -19.25 20.82
N GLU A 185 -4.09 -20.15 21.10
CA GLU A 185 -4.06 -21.51 20.53
C GLU A 185 -5.28 -22.36 20.92
N ALA A 186 -5.83 -22.15 22.12
CA ALA A 186 -6.98 -22.93 22.59
C ALA A 186 -8.27 -22.46 21.92
N LEU A 187 -8.42 -21.15 21.73
CA LEU A 187 -9.60 -20.54 21.11
C LEU A 187 -9.45 -20.32 19.60
N LYS A 188 -8.28 -20.67 19.04
CA LYS A 188 -7.89 -20.51 17.63
C LYS A 188 -8.23 -19.13 17.06
N ARG A 189 -7.91 -18.08 17.82
CA ARG A 189 -8.27 -16.69 17.47
C ARG A 189 -7.19 -15.69 17.86
N TYR A 190 -7.07 -14.62 17.08
CA TYR A 190 -6.23 -13.49 17.44
C TYR A 190 -6.93 -12.54 18.42
N PHE A 191 -6.14 -11.91 19.29
CA PHE A 191 -6.60 -10.96 20.29
C PHE A 191 -5.64 -9.78 20.43
N ILE A 192 -6.18 -8.64 20.89
CA ILE A 192 -5.37 -7.46 21.21
C ILE A 192 -4.63 -7.69 22.52
N SER A 193 -3.30 -7.66 22.48
CA SER A 193 -2.44 -7.86 23.65
C SER A 193 -2.15 -6.54 24.38
N THR A 194 -1.43 -5.62 23.75
CA THR A 194 -1.02 -4.35 24.38
C THR A 194 -0.70 -3.27 23.33
N PHE A 195 -0.61 -2.02 23.78
CA PHE A 195 -0.30 -0.84 22.98
C PHE A 195 0.62 0.11 23.75
N PHE A 196 1.73 0.57 23.16
CA PHE A 196 2.60 1.62 23.75
C PHE A 196 3.68 2.11 22.77
N VAL A 197 4.24 3.28 23.06
CA VAL A 197 5.48 3.76 22.44
C VAL A 197 6.67 3.15 23.17
N GLU A 198 7.44 2.34 22.46
CA GLU A 198 8.65 1.72 22.99
C GLU A 198 9.70 2.80 23.32
N SER A 199 10.41 2.62 24.42
CA SER A 199 11.47 3.51 24.88
C SER A 199 12.74 3.38 24.03
N GLU A 200 13.03 2.16 23.59
CA GLU A 200 14.19 1.83 22.77
C GLU A 200 13.84 1.82 21.27
N LYS A 201 14.67 2.46 20.46
CA LYS A 201 14.48 2.45 19.01
C LYS A 201 14.64 1.01 18.49
N ASP A 202 13.71 0.57 17.64
CA ASP A 202 13.76 -0.70 16.91
C ASP A 202 13.88 -1.98 17.76
N LYS A 203 13.61 -1.92 19.07
CA LYS A 203 13.70 -3.06 19.99
C LYS A 203 13.00 -4.33 19.51
N PHE A 204 11.79 -4.19 18.97
CA PHE A 204 11.00 -5.32 18.48
C PHE A 204 11.16 -5.58 16.97
N LEU A 205 11.91 -4.73 16.27
CA LEU A 205 12.29 -4.96 14.87
C LEU A 205 13.55 -5.81 14.76
N LEU A 206 14.35 -5.87 15.81
CA LEU A 206 15.59 -6.62 15.85
C LEU A 206 15.45 -7.85 16.75
N LYS A 207 16.07 -8.94 16.32
CA LYS A 207 16.27 -10.16 17.10
C LYS A 207 17.45 -9.98 18.06
N LYS A 208 17.62 -10.93 18.99
CA LYS A 208 18.73 -10.97 19.95
C LYS A 208 20.11 -10.94 19.29
N ASP A 209 20.24 -11.52 18.10
CA ASP A 209 21.49 -11.53 17.31
C ASP A 209 21.74 -10.25 16.51
N GLY A 210 20.82 -9.28 16.56
CA GLY A 210 20.88 -8.01 15.82
C GLY A 210 20.34 -8.08 14.39
N SER A 211 19.92 -9.25 13.90
CA SER A 211 19.21 -9.39 12.63
C SER A 211 17.76 -8.89 12.74
N SER A 212 17.10 -8.63 11.60
CA SER A 212 15.73 -8.15 11.61
C SER A 212 14.71 -9.28 11.81
N GLN A 213 13.64 -8.99 12.56
CA GLN A 213 12.45 -9.82 12.58
C GLN A 213 11.82 -9.89 11.17
N PRO A 214 11.17 -11.01 10.81
CA PRO A 214 10.47 -11.11 9.53
C PRO A 214 9.36 -10.06 9.42
N LEU A 215 9.16 -9.56 8.21
CA LEU A 215 8.16 -8.55 7.91
C LEU A 215 7.08 -9.13 7.00
N LEU A 216 5.81 -8.84 7.31
CA LEU A 216 4.66 -9.21 6.51
C LEU A 216 4.06 -7.98 5.86
N LYS A 217 3.83 -8.09 4.55
CA LYS A 217 3.15 -7.04 3.78
C LYS A 217 1.64 -7.26 3.81
N ILE A 218 0.86 -6.22 4.05
CA ILE A 218 -0.59 -6.27 3.95
C ILE A 218 -0.98 -6.35 2.49
N LEU A 219 -1.68 -7.41 2.08
CA LEU A 219 -2.28 -7.52 0.75
C LEU A 219 -3.64 -6.82 0.72
N SER A 220 -4.47 -7.06 1.73
CA SER A 220 -5.79 -6.42 1.84
C SER A 220 -6.29 -6.38 3.28
N ARG A 221 -7.27 -5.51 3.52
CA ARG A 221 -7.99 -5.40 4.79
C ARG A 221 -9.48 -5.23 4.54
N LYS A 222 -10.28 -5.94 5.33
CA LYS A 222 -11.73 -5.76 5.44
C LYS A 222 -12.10 -5.48 6.89
N VAL A 223 -12.88 -4.42 7.13
CA VAL A 223 -13.42 -4.08 8.46
C VAL A 223 -14.93 -4.26 8.45
N ILE A 224 -15.43 -5.03 9.42
CA ILE A 224 -16.85 -5.36 9.55
C ILE A 224 -17.38 -4.75 10.84
N ASP A 225 -18.48 -4.01 10.76
CA ASP A 225 -19.25 -3.62 11.95
C ASP A 225 -19.98 -4.87 12.48
N THR A 226 -19.67 -5.27 13.70
CA THR A 226 -20.19 -6.53 14.27
C THR A 226 -21.62 -6.41 14.78
N ARG A 227 -22.22 -5.21 14.82
CA ARG A 227 -23.61 -5.01 15.27
C ARG A 227 -24.63 -5.40 14.20
N ASN A 228 -24.30 -5.12 12.94
CA ASN A 228 -25.15 -5.34 11.78
C ASN A 228 -24.47 -6.24 10.72
N ASN A 229 -23.24 -6.69 10.97
CA ASN A 229 -22.43 -7.52 10.09
C ASN A 229 -22.18 -6.90 8.69
N THR A 230 -22.09 -5.57 8.62
CA THR A 230 -21.83 -4.85 7.36
C THR A 230 -20.35 -4.51 7.20
N VAL A 231 -19.82 -4.61 5.98
CA VAL A 231 -18.48 -4.10 5.66
C VAL A 231 -18.51 -2.57 5.68
N ILE A 232 -17.63 -1.96 6.47
CA ILE A 232 -17.58 -0.49 6.63
C ILE A 232 -16.30 0.13 6.06
N ASP A 233 -15.29 -0.69 5.78
CA ASP A 233 -14.03 -0.26 5.20
C ASP A 233 -13.33 -1.45 4.55
N PHE A 234 -12.80 -1.24 3.35
CA PHE A 234 -12.11 -2.25 2.56
C PHE A 234 -10.99 -1.60 1.75
N PHE A 235 -9.83 -2.24 1.69
CA PHE A 235 -8.78 -1.85 0.76
C PHE A 235 -7.95 -3.05 0.29
N ILE A 236 -7.35 -2.88 -0.88
CA ILE A 236 -6.34 -3.79 -1.44
C ILE A 236 -5.08 -2.99 -1.73
N LYS A 237 -3.91 -3.52 -1.38
CA LYS A 237 -2.60 -2.99 -1.75
C LYS A 237 -2.09 -3.75 -2.97
N TRP A 238 -2.58 -3.39 -4.15
CA TRP A 238 -2.24 -4.06 -5.41
C TRP A 238 -0.74 -4.19 -5.65
N HIS A 239 0.06 -3.20 -5.24
CA HIS A 239 1.52 -3.30 -5.31
C HIS A 239 2.08 -4.49 -4.50
N ASN A 240 1.58 -4.74 -3.30
CA ASN A 240 2.02 -5.87 -2.47
C ASN A 240 1.51 -7.20 -3.05
N VAL A 241 0.28 -7.22 -3.60
CA VAL A 241 -0.28 -8.40 -4.29
C VAL A 241 0.58 -8.77 -5.49
N ARG A 242 0.98 -7.78 -6.29
CA ARG A 242 1.86 -7.96 -7.44
C ARG A 242 3.17 -8.64 -7.08
N GLU A 243 3.77 -8.23 -5.98
CA GLU A 243 5.09 -8.71 -5.55
C GLU A 243 5.07 -10.19 -5.15
N GLU A 244 3.92 -10.76 -4.79
CA GLU A 244 3.78 -12.21 -4.57
C GLU A 244 4.12 -13.01 -5.83
N PHE A 245 3.97 -12.42 -7.01
CA PHE A 245 4.21 -13.07 -8.29
C PHE A 245 5.60 -12.78 -8.87
N ILE A 246 6.53 -12.18 -8.12
CA ILE A 246 7.84 -11.76 -8.66
C ILE A 246 8.65 -12.91 -9.31
N ASN A 247 8.43 -14.14 -8.84
CA ASN A 247 9.10 -15.34 -9.34
C ASN A 247 8.34 -16.03 -10.48
N GLU A 248 7.15 -15.55 -10.84
CA GLU A 248 6.33 -16.14 -11.88
C GLU A 248 6.81 -15.74 -13.29
N PRO A 249 6.64 -16.62 -14.30
CA PRO A 249 7.07 -16.34 -15.67
C PRO A 249 6.47 -15.06 -16.26
N PHE A 250 5.19 -14.81 -16.01
CA PHE A 250 4.44 -13.65 -16.52
C PHE A 250 4.85 -12.33 -15.86
N TYR A 251 5.50 -12.35 -14.69
CA TYR A 251 6.01 -11.11 -14.08
C TYR A 251 7.12 -10.46 -14.91
N ARG A 252 7.81 -11.24 -15.76
CA ARG A 252 8.87 -10.73 -16.65
C ARG A 252 8.37 -9.59 -17.55
N GLY A 253 7.09 -9.60 -17.94
CA GLY A 253 6.47 -8.52 -18.71
C GLY A 253 6.61 -7.15 -18.04
N GLN A 254 6.35 -7.07 -16.72
CA GLN A 254 6.52 -5.83 -15.94
C GLN A 254 7.96 -5.32 -15.97
N THR A 255 8.92 -6.19 -15.66
CA THR A 255 10.34 -5.81 -15.63
C THR A 255 10.84 -5.36 -17.00
N ARG A 256 10.38 -6.01 -18.07
CA ARG A 256 10.78 -5.64 -19.44
C ARG A 256 10.12 -4.33 -19.88
N LEU A 257 8.83 -4.13 -19.63
CA LEU A 257 8.14 -2.92 -20.08
C LEU A 257 8.52 -1.66 -19.29
N LYS A 258 9.01 -1.79 -18.05
CA LYS A 258 9.53 -0.66 -17.25
C LYS A 258 10.67 0.12 -17.92
N THR A 259 11.39 -0.46 -18.87
CA THR A 259 12.42 0.29 -19.62
C THR A 259 11.83 1.30 -20.60
N TRP A 260 10.52 1.21 -20.90
CA TRP A 260 9.82 2.11 -21.84
C TRP A 260 8.66 2.87 -21.19
N ILE A 261 8.01 2.27 -20.20
CA ILE A 261 6.89 2.86 -19.47
C ILE A 261 7.38 3.15 -18.05
N ASN A 262 7.57 4.43 -17.75
CA ASN A 262 7.96 4.87 -16.42
C ASN A 262 6.75 4.93 -15.48
N ASN A 263 6.16 3.77 -15.21
CA ASN A 263 5.08 3.61 -14.24
C ASN A 263 5.43 2.49 -13.25
N LYS A 264 5.11 2.71 -11.97
CA LYS A 264 5.22 1.69 -10.93
C LYS A 264 4.25 0.53 -11.17
N HIS A 265 3.09 0.83 -11.77
CA HIS A 265 2.04 -0.12 -12.08
C HIS A 265 1.67 -0.01 -13.57
N ILE A 266 2.30 -0.83 -14.41
CA ILE A 266 1.97 -0.90 -15.84
C ILE A 266 0.71 -1.75 -15.99
N SER A 267 -0.39 -1.16 -16.44
CA SER A 267 -1.64 -1.90 -16.70
C SER A 267 -1.77 -2.34 -18.16
N SER A 268 -2.57 -3.38 -18.43
CA SER A 268 -2.80 -3.83 -19.81
C SER A 268 -3.47 -2.76 -20.66
N ILE A 269 -4.40 -1.98 -20.10
CA ILE A 269 -5.05 -0.84 -20.75
C ILE A 269 -4.02 0.21 -21.18
N GLN A 270 -3.06 0.55 -20.30
CA GLN A 270 -1.97 1.48 -20.63
C GLN A 270 -1.13 0.95 -21.80
N VAL A 271 -0.76 -0.34 -21.77
CA VAL A 271 0.03 -0.96 -22.84
C VAL A 271 -0.73 -0.96 -24.16
N VAL A 272 -2.04 -1.26 -24.16
CA VAL A 272 -2.88 -1.22 -25.36
C VAL A 272 -2.96 0.20 -25.94
N ASN A 273 -3.15 1.21 -25.11
CA ASN A 273 -3.19 2.61 -25.55
C ASN A 273 -1.84 3.06 -26.13
N GLU A 274 -0.74 2.65 -25.52
CA GLU A 274 0.61 2.92 -26.02
C GLU A 274 0.85 2.24 -27.37
N ILE A 275 0.44 0.97 -27.53
CA ILE A 275 0.49 0.26 -28.83
C ILE A 275 -0.30 1.03 -29.88
N ASN A 276 -1.55 1.39 -29.60
CA ASN A 276 -2.42 2.09 -30.55
C ASN A 276 -1.84 3.45 -30.97
N THR A 277 -1.25 4.19 -30.03
CA THR A 277 -0.60 5.48 -30.30
C THR A 277 0.64 5.30 -31.16
N GLN A 278 1.48 4.32 -30.86
CA GLN A 278 2.68 4.01 -31.64
C GLN A 278 2.33 3.52 -33.05
N ARG A 279 1.26 2.74 -33.25
CA ARG A 279 0.80 2.31 -34.58
C ARG A 279 0.42 3.51 -35.46
N LYS A 280 -0.31 4.48 -34.90
CA LYS A 280 -0.69 5.71 -35.63
C LYS A 280 0.55 6.51 -36.05
N LEU A 281 1.51 6.68 -35.13
CA LEU A 281 2.76 7.38 -35.43
C LEU A 281 3.61 6.66 -36.47
N LEU A 282 3.65 5.32 -36.41
CA LEU A 282 4.38 4.51 -37.38
C LEU A 282 3.78 4.63 -38.79
N ALA A 283 2.45 4.68 -38.90
CA ALA A 283 1.78 4.93 -40.17
C ALA A 283 2.19 6.28 -40.77
N GLN A 284 2.24 7.34 -39.96
CA GLN A 284 2.73 8.66 -40.39
C GLN A 284 4.17 8.60 -40.89
N TYR A 285 5.08 7.94 -40.15
CA TYR A 285 6.47 7.82 -40.58
C TYR A 285 6.63 7.04 -41.89
N LYS A 286 5.79 6.02 -42.13
CA LYS A 286 5.80 5.29 -43.40
C LYS A 286 5.34 6.18 -44.56
N GLU A 287 4.34 7.02 -44.34
CA GLU A 287 3.89 8.01 -45.32
C GLU A 287 4.98 9.05 -45.59
N ASP A 288 5.60 9.62 -44.55
CA ASP A 288 6.67 10.62 -44.69
C ASP A 288 7.89 10.04 -45.44
N VAL A 289 8.26 8.78 -45.17
CA VAL A 289 9.35 8.09 -45.89
C VAL A 289 9.00 7.91 -47.36
N GLU A 290 7.76 7.56 -47.67
CA GLU A 290 7.31 7.40 -49.06
C GLU A 290 7.29 8.74 -49.80
N GLN A 291 6.80 9.81 -49.16
CA GLN A 291 6.86 11.17 -49.72
C GLN A 291 8.31 11.62 -49.99
N LEU A 292 9.23 11.35 -49.05
CA LEU A 292 10.65 11.66 -49.24
C LEU A 292 11.30 10.76 -50.30
N ARG A 293 10.86 9.51 -50.46
CA ARG A 293 11.31 8.61 -51.52
C ARG A 293 10.92 9.16 -52.89
N VAL A 294 9.66 9.54 -53.07
CA VAL A 294 9.17 10.18 -54.31
C VAL A 294 9.96 11.45 -54.59
N LYS A 295 10.09 12.34 -53.60
CA LYS A 295 10.87 13.59 -53.74
C LYS A 295 12.32 13.34 -54.13
N LEU A 296 12.98 12.35 -53.52
CA LEU A 296 14.36 12.00 -53.83
C LEU A 296 14.50 11.46 -55.27
N ASN A 297 13.58 10.60 -55.72
CA ASN A 297 13.57 10.07 -57.08
C ASN A 297 13.40 11.20 -58.11
N VAL A 298 12.45 12.13 -57.89
CA VAL A 298 12.23 13.29 -58.76
C VAL A 298 13.48 14.17 -58.82
N LEU A 299 14.11 14.47 -57.67
CA LEU A 299 15.34 15.26 -57.64
C LEU A 299 16.48 14.59 -58.41
N GLN A 300 16.62 13.25 -58.33
CA GLN A 300 17.61 12.51 -59.11
C GLN A 300 17.33 12.61 -60.61
N LEU A 301 16.07 12.41 -61.03
CA LEU A 301 15.67 12.54 -62.43
C LEU A 301 15.92 13.96 -62.96
N ILE A 302 15.68 15.00 -62.16
CA ILE A 302 15.98 16.39 -62.54
C ILE A 302 17.47 16.60 -62.82
N VAL A 303 18.35 16.00 -61.99
CA VAL A 303 19.81 16.07 -62.22
C VAL A 303 20.20 15.33 -63.51
N GLN A 304 19.50 14.24 -63.84
CA GLN A 304 19.76 13.46 -65.06
C GLN A 304 19.30 14.16 -66.34
N LEU A 305 18.35 15.11 -66.27
CA LEU A 305 17.95 15.92 -67.44
C LEU A 305 19.11 16.74 -68.02
N ASP A 306 20.11 17.07 -67.19
CA ASP A 306 21.30 17.81 -67.59
C ASP A 306 22.39 16.91 -68.23
N ILE A 307 22.17 15.59 -68.28
CA ILE A 307 23.08 14.59 -68.87
C ILE A 307 22.52 14.14 -70.24
N PRO A 308 23.18 14.45 -71.36
CA PRO A 308 22.65 14.20 -72.71
C PRO A 308 22.24 12.74 -72.97
N GLU A 309 23.01 11.79 -72.45
CA GLU A 309 22.79 10.35 -72.64
C GLU A 309 21.63 9.79 -71.80
N GLU A 310 21.24 10.46 -70.70
CA GLU A 310 20.21 9.98 -69.76
C GLU A 310 18.89 10.76 -69.88
N LYS A 311 18.88 11.86 -70.66
CA LYS A 311 17.78 12.83 -70.72
C LYS A 311 16.44 12.22 -71.14
N GLU A 312 16.41 11.44 -72.22
CA GLU A 312 15.16 10.87 -72.77
C GLU A 312 14.52 9.87 -71.78
N GLU A 313 15.34 9.07 -71.10
CA GLU A 313 14.89 8.15 -70.06
C GLU A 313 14.38 8.90 -68.82
N ALA A 314 15.05 9.98 -68.42
CA ALA A 314 14.64 10.80 -67.29
C ALA A 314 13.30 11.52 -67.56
N GLN A 315 13.07 12.00 -68.78
CA GLN A 315 11.80 12.61 -69.19
C GLN A 315 10.63 11.60 -69.10
N LEU A 316 10.80 10.40 -69.64
CA LEU A 316 9.79 9.33 -69.56
C LEU A 316 9.43 8.98 -68.11
N LYS A 317 10.43 8.87 -67.23
CA LYS A 317 10.21 8.56 -65.81
C LYS A 317 9.56 9.69 -65.03
N LEU A 318 9.81 10.96 -65.37
CA LEU A 318 9.13 12.09 -64.74
C LEU A 318 7.63 12.11 -65.07
N MET A 319 7.25 11.69 -66.27
CA MET A 319 5.83 11.54 -66.65
C MET A 319 5.09 10.54 -65.76
N GLU A 320 5.77 9.49 -65.26
CA GLU A 320 5.17 8.53 -64.32
C GLU A 320 4.78 9.17 -62.98
N TYR A 321 5.43 10.29 -62.62
CA TYR A 321 5.09 11.11 -61.44
C TYR A 321 4.13 12.27 -61.77
N ASN A 322 3.59 12.33 -63.00
CA ASN A 322 2.83 13.45 -63.53
C ASN A 322 3.59 14.79 -63.48
N ILE A 323 4.87 14.76 -63.82
CA ILE A 323 5.71 15.96 -63.91
C ILE A 323 6.13 16.15 -65.37
N ASP A 324 5.80 17.30 -65.94
CA ASP A 324 6.28 17.69 -67.27
C ASP A 324 7.72 18.20 -67.19
N ALA A 325 8.64 17.48 -67.83
CA ALA A 325 10.06 17.82 -67.86
C ALA A 325 10.36 19.12 -68.61
N ASP A 326 9.44 19.61 -69.44
CA ASP A 326 9.56 20.90 -70.13
C ASP A 326 8.91 22.06 -69.34
N SER A 327 8.18 21.76 -68.26
CA SER A 327 7.56 22.75 -67.37
C SER A 327 8.54 23.29 -66.33
N THR A 328 9.04 24.50 -66.56
CA THR A 328 9.95 25.20 -65.63
C THR A 328 9.32 25.48 -64.27
N GLU A 329 8.01 25.70 -64.22
CA GLU A 329 7.25 25.94 -62.99
C GLU A 329 7.17 24.68 -62.12
N GLU A 330 6.83 23.53 -62.71
CA GLU A 330 6.74 22.25 -62.00
C GLU A 330 8.10 21.78 -61.47
N LEU A 331 9.16 21.94 -62.27
CA LEU A 331 10.52 21.59 -61.86
C LEU A 331 11.07 22.52 -60.76
N ALA A 332 10.69 23.81 -60.77
CA ALA A 332 11.14 24.77 -59.77
C ALA A 332 10.68 24.41 -58.34
N VAL A 333 9.51 23.79 -58.19
CA VAL A 333 8.99 23.29 -56.90
C VAL A 333 9.94 22.29 -56.25
N TYR A 334 10.69 21.53 -57.04
CA TYR A 334 11.64 20.53 -56.55
C TYR A 334 13.06 21.09 -56.43
N LYS A 335 13.50 21.95 -57.37
CA LYS A 335 14.85 22.54 -57.38
C LYS A 335 15.20 23.38 -56.14
N GLN A 336 14.21 23.81 -55.36
CA GLN A 336 14.43 24.49 -54.07
C GLN A 336 14.97 23.55 -52.96
N TYR A 337 14.88 22.23 -53.12
CA TYR A 337 15.32 21.26 -52.12
C TYR A 337 16.74 20.76 -52.38
N ASP A 338 17.52 20.61 -51.31
CA ASP A 338 18.84 19.96 -51.35
C ASP A 338 18.68 18.43 -51.30
N ILE A 339 19.19 17.73 -52.32
CA ILE A 339 19.11 16.28 -52.45
C ILE A 339 19.79 15.53 -51.29
N ILE A 340 20.90 16.06 -50.77
CA ILE A 340 21.64 15.49 -49.63
C ILE A 340 20.78 15.66 -48.37
N GLN A 341 20.14 16.82 -48.20
CA GLN A 341 19.24 17.06 -47.07
C GLN A 341 18.02 16.12 -47.10
N VAL A 342 17.36 15.98 -48.24
CA VAL A 342 16.20 15.06 -48.41
C VAL A 342 16.61 13.61 -48.12
N LYS A 343 17.80 13.18 -48.59
CA LYS A 343 18.35 11.85 -48.29
C LYS A 343 18.60 11.66 -46.78
N ASN A 344 19.18 12.66 -46.12
CA ASN A 344 19.45 12.61 -44.68
C ASN A 344 18.17 12.59 -43.85
N ASP A 345 17.17 13.39 -44.22
CA ASP A 345 15.86 13.40 -43.55
C ASP A 345 15.15 12.06 -43.71
N LYS A 346 15.21 11.44 -44.91
CA LYS A 346 14.66 10.10 -45.15
C LYS A 346 15.31 9.07 -44.22
N LEU A 347 16.64 8.99 -44.18
CA LEU A 347 17.38 8.09 -43.29
C LEU A 347 17.05 8.32 -41.81
N ARG A 348 16.85 9.59 -41.42
CA ARG A 348 16.46 9.95 -40.05
C ARG A 348 15.05 9.43 -39.70
N ILE A 349 14.09 9.51 -40.62
CA ILE A 349 12.73 9.00 -40.37
C ILE A 349 12.72 7.47 -40.41
N GLU A 350 13.45 6.84 -41.34
CA GLU A 350 13.59 5.37 -41.41
C GLU A 350 14.17 4.80 -40.11
N SER A 351 15.21 5.42 -39.55
CA SER A 351 15.79 5.00 -38.27
C SER A 351 14.81 5.17 -37.09
N LYS A 352 14.04 6.26 -37.05
CA LYS A 352 12.97 6.46 -36.05
C LYS A 352 11.86 5.43 -36.19
N SER A 353 11.45 5.13 -37.42
CA SER A 353 10.43 4.12 -37.76
C SER A 353 10.86 2.73 -37.28
N ALA A 354 12.10 2.32 -37.59
CA ALA A 354 12.64 1.04 -37.14
C ALA A 354 12.75 0.92 -35.61
N ALA A 355 13.15 2.01 -34.93
CA ALA A 355 13.19 2.06 -33.47
C ALA A 355 11.78 1.91 -32.86
N LEU A 356 10.78 2.56 -33.48
CA LEU A 356 9.39 2.49 -33.07
C LEU A 356 8.79 1.10 -33.31
N GLU A 357 9.08 0.45 -34.44
CA GLU A 357 8.66 -0.93 -34.73
C GLU A 357 9.22 -1.91 -33.69
N ASN A 358 10.50 -1.76 -33.32
CA ASN A 358 11.10 -2.58 -32.27
C ASN A 358 10.41 -2.37 -30.91
N LYS A 359 10.11 -1.11 -30.55
CA LYS A 359 9.37 -0.78 -29.33
C LYS A 359 7.99 -1.44 -29.34
N LEU A 360 7.25 -1.30 -30.44
CA LEU A 360 5.91 -1.84 -30.63
C LEU A 360 5.89 -3.37 -30.50
N GLN A 361 6.79 -4.06 -31.20
CA GLN A 361 6.92 -5.52 -31.14
C GLN A 361 7.11 -6.02 -29.70
N LYS A 362 7.85 -5.28 -28.88
CA LYS A 362 8.04 -5.62 -27.46
C LYS A 362 6.78 -5.39 -26.63
N HIS A 363 6.05 -4.29 -26.87
CA HIS A 363 4.80 -4.03 -26.16
C HIS A 363 3.77 -5.13 -26.47
N GLU A 364 3.64 -5.51 -27.74
CA GLU A 364 2.76 -6.60 -28.16
C GLU A 364 3.21 -7.96 -27.59
N LYS A 365 4.51 -8.24 -27.58
CA LYS A 365 5.06 -9.48 -27.02
C LYS A 365 4.74 -9.66 -25.53
N TYR A 366 4.82 -8.59 -24.73
CA TYR A 366 4.64 -8.66 -23.29
C TYR A 366 3.23 -8.29 -22.81
N LEU A 367 2.35 -7.82 -23.69
CA LEU A 367 0.96 -7.54 -23.33
C LEU A 367 0.22 -8.76 -22.72
N PRO A 368 0.36 -10.00 -23.25
CA PRO A 368 -0.26 -11.18 -22.65
C PRO A 368 0.22 -11.43 -21.21
N ASP A 369 1.52 -11.21 -20.94
CA ASP A 369 2.11 -11.36 -19.61
C ASP A 369 1.50 -10.35 -18.62
N ILE A 370 1.26 -9.11 -19.06
CA ILE A 370 0.59 -8.09 -18.23
C ILE A 370 -0.86 -8.46 -17.95
N LYS A 371 -1.60 -8.91 -18.97
CA LYS A 371 -3.00 -9.38 -18.80
C LYS A 371 -3.09 -10.55 -17.83
N GLU A 372 -2.17 -11.52 -17.93
CA GLU A 372 -2.11 -12.66 -17.02
C GLU A 372 -1.79 -12.22 -15.59
N LEU A 373 -0.85 -11.30 -15.40
CA LEU A 373 -0.53 -10.77 -14.09
C LEU A 373 -1.76 -10.13 -13.43
N GLU A 374 -2.45 -9.23 -14.14
CA GLU A 374 -3.64 -8.55 -13.63
C GLU A 374 -4.75 -9.54 -13.25
N LEU A 375 -4.96 -10.57 -14.07
CA LEU A 375 -5.89 -11.66 -13.78
C LEU A 375 -5.53 -12.38 -12.48
N GLN A 376 -4.25 -12.76 -12.32
CA GLN A 376 -3.77 -13.48 -11.13
C GLN A 376 -3.86 -12.62 -9.87
N GLU A 377 -3.60 -11.32 -9.97
CA GLU A 377 -3.76 -10.37 -8.86
C GLU A 377 -5.21 -10.35 -8.36
N VAL A 378 -6.18 -10.20 -9.27
CA VAL A 378 -7.61 -10.19 -8.92
C VAL A 378 -8.04 -11.53 -8.31
N LEU A 379 -7.66 -12.65 -8.94
CA LEU A 379 -7.98 -13.98 -8.43
C LEU A 379 -7.41 -14.20 -7.03
N ARG A 380 -6.14 -13.82 -6.80
CA ARG A 380 -5.45 -13.99 -5.51
C ARG A 380 -6.19 -13.33 -4.35
N VAL A 381 -6.78 -12.16 -4.57
CA VAL A 381 -7.45 -11.40 -3.50
C VAL A 381 -8.93 -11.75 -3.40
N TYR A 382 -9.69 -11.67 -4.49
CA TYR A 382 -11.15 -11.82 -4.42
C TYR A 382 -11.59 -13.27 -4.19
N GLN A 383 -10.81 -14.27 -4.59
CA GLN A 383 -11.15 -15.67 -4.31
C GLN A 383 -11.20 -15.97 -2.80
N ILE A 384 -10.39 -15.26 -1.99
CA ILE A 384 -10.38 -15.39 -0.53
C ILE A 384 -11.66 -14.81 0.08
N TYR A 385 -12.15 -13.69 -0.47
CA TYR A 385 -13.37 -13.06 0.02
C TYR A 385 -14.66 -13.67 -0.54
N LEU A 386 -14.57 -14.42 -1.64
CA LEU A 386 -15.68 -15.10 -2.30
C LEU A 386 -15.43 -16.63 -2.39
N PRO A 387 -15.22 -17.34 -1.27
CA PRO A 387 -14.84 -18.75 -1.27
C PRO A 387 -15.93 -19.67 -1.85
N GLU A 388 -17.18 -19.23 -1.82
CA GLU A 388 -18.36 -19.95 -2.34
C GLU A 388 -18.38 -20.01 -3.88
N ILE A 389 -17.61 -19.15 -4.56
CA ILE A 389 -17.61 -19.02 -6.01
C ILE A 389 -16.20 -19.30 -6.51
N LYS A 390 -16.05 -20.32 -7.35
CA LYS A 390 -14.81 -20.49 -8.12
C LYS A 390 -14.79 -19.43 -9.22
N LEU A 391 -13.91 -18.44 -9.08
CA LEU A 391 -13.79 -17.36 -10.05
C LEU A 391 -13.27 -17.89 -11.38
N ASP A 392 -14.04 -17.67 -12.44
CA ASP A 392 -13.71 -18.06 -13.80
C ASP A 392 -12.78 -17.03 -14.44
N ARG A 393 -11.78 -17.53 -15.19
CA ARG A 393 -10.73 -16.70 -15.78
C ARG A 393 -11.28 -15.80 -16.87
N GLU A 394 -12.09 -16.32 -17.79
CA GLU A 394 -12.64 -15.55 -18.91
C GLU A 394 -13.53 -14.41 -18.40
N ARG A 395 -14.35 -14.73 -17.39
CA ARG A 395 -15.24 -13.76 -16.75
C ARG A 395 -14.46 -12.65 -16.05
N VAL A 396 -13.43 -12.99 -15.28
CA VAL A 396 -12.57 -11.98 -14.64
C VAL A 396 -11.81 -11.14 -15.67
N THR A 397 -11.35 -11.73 -16.77
CA THR A 397 -10.74 -10.97 -17.87
C THR A 397 -11.71 -9.95 -18.45
N LYS A 398 -12.98 -10.30 -18.69
CA LYS A 398 -13.99 -9.33 -19.15
C LYS A 398 -14.19 -8.19 -18.16
N ILE A 399 -14.19 -8.48 -16.85
CA ILE A 399 -14.30 -7.44 -15.81
C ILE A 399 -13.11 -6.47 -15.90
N LEU A 400 -11.88 -6.98 -16.04
CA LEU A 400 -10.68 -6.17 -16.18
C LEU A 400 -10.67 -5.30 -17.46
N GLU A 401 -11.39 -5.71 -18.51
CA GLU A 401 -11.54 -4.93 -19.73
C GLU A 401 -12.61 -3.83 -19.63
N LEU A 402 -13.62 -4.02 -18.77
CA LEU A 402 -14.76 -3.11 -18.63
C LEU A 402 -14.67 -2.18 -17.41
N HIS A 403 -13.89 -2.53 -16.40
CA HIS A 403 -13.84 -1.84 -15.11
C HIS A 403 -12.40 -1.56 -14.67
N ASP A 404 -12.19 -0.39 -14.04
CA ASP A 404 -10.90 -0.02 -13.48
C ASP A 404 -10.72 -0.57 -12.06
N VAL A 405 -10.54 -1.89 -11.98
CA VAL A 405 -10.46 -2.64 -10.70
C VAL A 405 -9.29 -2.17 -9.82
N PHE A 406 -8.21 -1.67 -10.44
CA PHE A 406 -6.99 -1.30 -9.74
C PHE A 406 -7.06 0.12 -9.14
N ASP A 407 -7.75 1.05 -9.81
CA ASP A 407 -7.89 2.42 -9.31
C ASP A 407 -9.12 2.61 -8.41
N GLU A 408 -10.24 1.92 -8.66
CA GLU A 408 -11.49 2.13 -7.89
C GLU A 408 -11.62 1.24 -6.63
N THR A 409 -10.84 0.15 -6.52
CA THR A 409 -10.94 -0.85 -5.42
C THR A 409 -12.38 -1.25 -5.07
N LEU A 410 -12.90 -2.27 -5.78
CA LEU A 410 -14.26 -2.76 -5.58
C LEU A 410 -14.41 -3.52 -4.25
N TYR A 411 -15.49 -3.27 -3.51
CA TYR A 411 -15.82 -4.09 -2.34
C TYR A 411 -16.17 -5.52 -2.78
N PRO A 412 -15.96 -6.55 -1.95
CA PRO A 412 -16.25 -7.94 -2.35
C PRO A 412 -17.67 -8.16 -2.85
N GLU A 413 -18.68 -7.49 -2.29
CA GLU A 413 -20.07 -7.61 -2.75
C GLU A 413 -20.31 -6.89 -4.09
N GLU A 414 -19.64 -5.76 -4.33
CA GLU A 414 -19.69 -5.04 -5.60
C GLU A 414 -19.02 -5.87 -6.70
N PHE A 415 -17.84 -6.40 -6.41
CA PHE A 415 -17.14 -7.32 -7.31
C PHE A 415 -17.99 -8.55 -7.60
N ARG A 416 -18.65 -9.14 -6.59
CA ARG A 416 -19.56 -10.28 -6.77
C ARG A 416 -20.73 -9.94 -7.68
N LYS A 417 -21.33 -8.75 -7.52
CA LYS A 417 -22.43 -8.28 -8.36
C LYS A 417 -21.97 -8.14 -9.82
N ILE A 418 -20.89 -7.40 -10.06
CA ILE A 418 -20.30 -7.21 -11.39
C ILE A 418 -19.93 -8.56 -12.00
N TYR A 419 -19.32 -9.44 -11.22
CA TYR A 419 -19.02 -10.80 -11.64
C TYR A 419 -20.30 -11.48 -12.11
N ASN A 420 -21.35 -11.57 -11.29
CA ASN A 420 -22.61 -12.22 -11.65
C ASN A 420 -23.34 -11.61 -12.87
N GLU A 421 -23.14 -10.33 -13.17
CA GLU A 421 -23.73 -9.63 -14.32
C GLU A 421 -22.92 -9.81 -15.62
N THR A 422 -21.61 -10.04 -15.51
CA THR A 422 -20.72 -10.27 -16.65
C THR A 422 -20.99 -11.67 -17.21
N GLN A 423 -21.44 -11.84 -18.45
CA GLN A 423 -21.59 -13.16 -19.07
C GLN A 423 -20.37 -13.51 -19.91
#